data_AF-A0A661XY02-F1
#
_entry.id   AF-A0A661XY02-F1
#
_cell.length_a   1.000
_cell.length_b   1.000
_cell.length_c   1.000
_cell.angle_alpha   90.00
_cell.angle_beta   90.00
_cell.angle_gamma   90.00
#
_symmetry.space_group_name_H-M   'P 1'
#
loop_
_entity.id
_entity.type
_entity.pdbx_description
1 polymer ?
#
loop_
_entity_poly.entity_id
_entity_poly.type
_entity_poly.pdbx_seq_one_letter_code
_entity_poly.pdbx_strand_id
1 'polypeptide(L)'
;MKKVFAGLLFVAMIFFNVVILKPTAKGIDNSQLTVPDVTFYYDGETIYNDFFLKLDPGLIPTYKKMMLWDYPYPIIYTAFLLLMGQILFRKNLFSKIFFIAVFSAFAFDIAENLIQFYLINQLPGVHYNLATMMGIFTSFKWITVLFSLISVLVGLTREGIYKISAVKQ
;
A
#
# COMPACT_ATOMS: atom_id res chain seq x y z
N MET A 1 -5.14 -26.13 -2.20
CA MET A 1 -5.75 -24.95 -2.84
C MET A 1 -5.33 -23.62 -2.21
N LYS A 2 -5.68 -23.29 -0.94
CA LYS A 2 -5.36 -21.96 -0.35
C LYS A 2 -3.89 -21.52 -0.44
N LYS A 3 -2.93 -22.42 -0.20
CA LYS A 3 -1.48 -22.11 -0.30
C LYS A 3 -1.03 -21.79 -1.73
N VAL A 4 -1.56 -22.51 -2.71
CA VAL A 4 -1.27 -22.27 -4.14
C VAL A 4 -1.81 -20.90 -4.54
N PHE A 5 -3.04 -20.59 -4.13
CA PHE A 5 -3.64 -19.28 -4.40
C PHE A 5 -2.88 -18.13 -3.72
N ALA A 6 -2.40 -18.32 -2.48
CA ALA A 6 -1.51 -17.36 -1.81
C ALA A 6 -0.20 -17.15 -2.58
N GLY A 7 0.40 -18.22 -3.12
CA GLY A 7 1.58 -18.13 -3.98
C GLY A 7 1.32 -17.33 -5.25
N LEU A 8 0.18 -17.54 -5.91
CA LEU A 8 -0.21 -16.76 -7.10
C LEU A 8 -0.38 -15.27 -6.77
N LEU A 9 -1.03 -14.94 -5.66
CA LEU A 9 -1.19 -13.55 -5.21
C LEU A 9 0.16 -12.91 -4.88
N PHE A 10 1.08 -13.65 -4.25
CA PHE A 10 2.44 -13.16 -3.98
C PHE A 10 3.20 -12.86 -5.28
N VAL A 11 3.12 -13.75 -6.27
CA VAL A 11 3.71 -13.51 -7.60
C VAL A 11 3.06 -12.30 -8.27
N ALA A 12 1.73 -12.15 -8.17
CA ALA A 12 1.03 -10.99 -8.70
C ALA A 12 1.48 -9.68 -8.04
N MET A 13 1.72 -9.67 -6.72
CA MET A 13 2.29 -8.51 -6.01
C MET A 13 3.70 -8.16 -6.51
N ILE A 14 4.58 -9.16 -6.68
CA ILE A 14 5.92 -8.94 -7.22
C ILE A 14 5.84 -8.39 -8.64
N PHE A 15 5.02 -9.01 -9.49
CA PHE A 15 4.80 -8.56 -10.87
C PHE A 15 4.31 -7.11 -10.89
N PHE A 16 3.33 -6.76 -10.05
CA PHE A 16 2.81 -5.40 -9.95
C PHE A 16 3.93 -4.39 -9.57
N ASN A 17 4.71 -4.69 -8.54
CA ASN A 17 5.80 -3.81 -8.10
C ASN A 17 6.93 -3.66 -9.13
N VAL A 18 7.33 -4.76 -9.77
CA VAL A 18 8.50 -4.78 -10.67
C VAL A 18 8.16 -4.32 -12.09
N VAL A 19 6.99 -4.71 -12.60
CA VAL A 19 6.62 -4.51 -14.01
C VAL A 19 5.71 -3.31 -14.19
N ILE A 20 4.81 -3.02 -13.24
CA ILE A 20 3.84 -1.93 -13.37
C ILE A 20 4.38 -0.66 -12.68
N LEU A 21 4.73 -0.71 -11.40
CA LEU A 21 5.13 0.49 -10.66
C LEU A 21 6.51 1.03 -11.09
N LYS A 22 7.53 0.16 -11.18
CA LYS A 22 8.92 0.62 -11.41
C LYS A 22 9.15 1.35 -12.74
N PRO A 23 8.63 0.89 -13.90
CA PRO A 23 8.82 1.62 -15.16
C PRO A 23 8.05 2.93 -15.20
N THR A 24 6.87 2.95 -14.58
CA THR A 24 5.95 4.09 -14.57
C THR A 24 6.49 5.20 -13.65
N ALA A 25 7.03 4.84 -12.48
CA ALA A 25 7.72 5.74 -11.55
C ALA A 25 8.97 6.38 -12.16
N LYS A 26 9.77 5.65 -12.96
CA LYS A 26 10.96 6.19 -13.64
C LYS A 26 10.67 7.37 -14.58
N GLY A 27 9.48 7.42 -15.17
CA GLY A 27 9.07 8.55 -16.02
C GLY A 27 8.93 9.85 -15.25
N ILE A 28 8.56 9.76 -13.96
CA ILE A 28 8.40 10.89 -13.05
C ILE A 28 9.69 11.14 -12.26
N ASP A 29 10.44 10.11 -11.88
CA ASP A 29 11.67 10.22 -11.07
C ASP A 29 12.75 11.10 -11.74
N ASN A 30 12.76 11.16 -13.08
CA ASN A 30 13.61 12.11 -13.84
C ASN A 30 13.31 13.60 -13.54
N SER A 31 12.20 13.91 -12.86
CA SER A 31 11.82 15.27 -12.43
C SER A 31 12.24 15.62 -11.00
N GLN A 32 12.94 14.73 -10.28
CA GLN A 32 13.34 14.91 -8.87
C GLN A 32 12.17 15.19 -7.90
N LEU A 33 10.95 14.80 -8.29
CA LEU A 33 9.76 14.96 -7.47
C LEU A 33 9.64 13.82 -6.47
N THR A 34 9.45 14.15 -5.20
CA THR A 34 9.11 13.18 -4.16
C THR A 34 7.68 12.71 -4.39
N VAL A 35 7.50 11.51 -4.93
CA VAL A 35 6.17 10.91 -5.12
C VAL A 35 5.56 10.67 -3.73
N PRO A 36 4.33 11.15 -3.45
CA PRO A 36 3.72 11.03 -2.12
C PRO A 36 3.69 9.59 -1.59
N ASP A 37 3.39 8.62 -2.44
CA ASP A 37 3.04 7.25 -2.05
C ASP A 37 4.21 6.44 -1.49
N VAL A 38 5.46 6.84 -1.77
CA VAL A 38 6.67 6.16 -1.28
C VAL A 38 7.20 6.73 0.03
N THR A 39 6.59 7.82 0.52
CA THR A 39 6.97 8.45 1.77
C THR A 39 6.11 7.93 2.93
N PHE A 40 6.69 7.86 4.12
CA PHE A 40 5.97 7.40 5.31
C PHE A 40 5.01 8.46 5.89
N TYR A 41 5.36 9.74 5.71
CA TYR A 41 4.60 10.90 6.18
C TYR A 41 5.07 12.16 5.46
N TYR A 42 4.16 13.11 5.34
CA TYR A 42 4.41 14.51 4.96
C TYR A 42 3.27 15.36 5.53
N ASP A 43 3.55 16.63 5.81
CA ASP A 43 2.51 17.61 6.02
C ASP A 43 1.98 18.15 4.68
N GLY A 44 0.81 18.80 4.74
CA GLY A 44 0.15 19.30 3.55
C GLY A 44 0.91 20.40 2.81
N GLU A 45 1.72 21.22 3.50
CA GLU A 45 2.49 22.28 2.86
C GLU A 45 3.70 21.72 2.12
N THR A 46 4.44 20.83 2.77
CA THR A 46 5.60 20.12 2.19
C THR A 46 5.22 19.42 0.90
N ILE A 47 4.17 18.58 0.90
CA ILE A 47 3.79 17.84 -0.32
C ILE A 47 3.27 18.76 -1.43
N TYR A 48 2.61 19.86 -1.08
CA TYR A 48 2.14 20.79 -2.08
C TYR A 48 3.29 21.54 -2.76
N ASN A 49 4.26 22.00 -1.97
CA ASN A 49 5.43 22.74 -2.44
C ASN A 49 6.44 21.84 -3.16
N ASP A 50 6.61 20.60 -2.70
CA ASP A 50 7.62 19.68 -3.24
C ASP A 50 7.13 18.78 -4.36
N PHE A 51 5.82 18.58 -4.47
CA PHE A 51 5.23 17.75 -5.51
C PHE A 51 4.26 18.55 -6.38
N PHE A 52 3.12 18.97 -5.85
CA PHE A 52 2.00 19.48 -6.65
C PHE A 52 2.32 20.77 -7.42
N LEU A 53 3.05 21.71 -6.84
CA LEU A 53 3.43 22.97 -7.51
C LEU A 53 4.60 22.81 -8.49
N LYS A 54 5.46 21.81 -8.27
CA LYS A 54 6.62 21.53 -9.12
C LYS A 54 6.28 20.56 -10.26
N LEU A 55 5.10 19.93 -10.21
CA LEU A 55 4.66 19.01 -11.24
C LEU A 55 4.40 19.75 -12.55
N ASP A 56 5.14 19.37 -13.60
CA ASP A 56 4.95 19.89 -14.95
C ASP A 56 3.50 19.65 -15.42
N PRO A 57 2.75 20.70 -15.82
CA PRO A 57 1.41 20.57 -16.37
C PRO A 57 1.28 19.55 -17.51
N GLY A 58 2.33 19.38 -18.33
CA GLY A 58 2.40 18.39 -19.40
C GLY A 58 2.45 16.94 -18.90
N LEU A 59 2.87 16.72 -17.66
CA LEU A 59 2.95 15.40 -17.03
C LEU A 59 1.68 15.02 -16.24
N ILE A 60 0.77 15.97 -15.99
CA ILE A 60 -0.49 15.70 -15.25
C ILE A 60 -1.30 14.53 -15.85
N PRO A 61 -1.52 14.44 -17.18
CA PRO A 61 -2.25 13.31 -17.76
C PRO A 61 -1.55 11.97 -17.57
N THR A 62 -0.21 11.97 -17.63
CA THR A 62 0.60 10.78 -17.35
C THR A 62 0.45 10.38 -15.89
N TYR A 63 0.61 11.34 -14.96
CA TYR A 63 0.43 11.11 -13.53
C TYR A 63 -0.92 10.49 -13.20
N LYS A 64 -2.01 11.08 -13.71
CA LYS A 64 -3.37 10.54 -13.52
C LYS A 64 -3.52 9.11 -14.01
N LYS A 65 -2.88 8.75 -15.13
CA LYS A 65 -2.87 7.36 -15.62
C LYS A 65 -2.10 6.42 -14.69
N MET A 66 -1.02 6.90 -14.07
CA MET A 66 -0.29 6.13 -13.07
C MET A 66 -1.17 5.84 -11.86
N MET A 67 -1.85 6.88 -11.35
CA MET A 67 -2.75 6.76 -10.19
C MET A 67 -3.88 5.75 -10.40
N LEU A 68 -4.32 5.52 -11.65
CA LEU A 68 -5.31 4.48 -11.93
C LEU A 68 -4.79 3.06 -11.64
N TRP A 69 -3.47 2.85 -11.75
CA TRP A 69 -2.84 1.60 -11.38
C TRP A 69 -2.74 1.43 -9.87
N ASP A 70 -2.74 2.51 -9.09
CA ASP A 70 -2.69 2.43 -7.63
C ASP A 70 -3.98 1.88 -7.00
N TYR A 71 -5.09 1.79 -7.74
CA TYR A 71 -6.34 1.19 -7.23
C TYR A 71 -6.36 -0.35 -7.23
N PRO A 72 -5.89 -1.06 -8.28
CA PRO A 72 -5.75 -2.51 -8.23
C PRO A 72 -4.84 -3.04 -7.12
N TYR A 73 -3.78 -2.31 -6.78
CA TYR A 73 -2.75 -2.82 -5.87
C TYR A 73 -3.25 -3.12 -4.45
N PRO A 74 -4.04 -2.21 -3.80
CA PRO A 74 -4.72 -2.47 -2.54
C PRO A 74 -5.57 -3.72 -2.54
N ILE A 75 -6.28 -3.98 -3.63
CA ILE A 75 -7.13 -5.17 -3.75
C ILE A 75 -6.27 -6.43 -3.72
N ILE A 76 -5.17 -6.45 -4.48
CA ILE A 76 -4.27 -7.61 -4.59
C ILE A 76 -3.60 -7.89 -3.25
N TYR A 77 -2.97 -6.89 -2.62
CA TYR A 77 -2.27 -7.13 -1.35
C TYR A 77 -3.25 -7.45 -0.22
N THR A 78 -4.45 -6.87 -0.21
CA THR A 78 -5.49 -7.16 0.78
C THR A 78 -5.95 -8.60 0.67
N ALA A 79 -6.25 -9.06 -0.56
CA ALA A 79 -6.62 -10.45 -0.80
C ALA A 79 -5.52 -11.43 -0.33
N PHE A 80 -4.25 -11.10 -0.60
CA PHE A 80 -3.10 -11.87 -0.14
C PHE A 80 -3.04 -11.95 1.39
N LEU A 81 -3.07 -10.80 2.07
CA LEU A 81 -2.95 -10.73 3.53
C LEU A 81 -4.13 -11.43 4.22
N LEU A 82 -5.36 -11.23 3.75
CA LEU A 82 -6.54 -11.93 4.29
C LEU A 82 -6.39 -13.45 4.18
N LEU A 83 -5.91 -13.94 3.03
CA LEU A 83 -5.70 -15.38 2.82
C LEU A 83 -4.58 -15.92 3.73
N MET A 84 -3.49 -15.16 3.89
CA MET A 84 -2.41 -15.50 4.81
C MET A 84 -2.91 -15.55 6.25
N GLY A 85 -3.73 -14.58 6.67
CA GLY A 85 -4.38 -14.58 7.98
C GLY A 85 -5.26 -15.80 8.21
N GLN A 86 -6.05 -16.21 7.21
CA GLN A 86 -6.84 -17.43 7.26
C GLN A 86 -6.00 -18.73 7.31
N ILE A 87 -4.76 -18.70 6.83
CA ILE A 87 -3.85 -19.85 6.89
C ILE A 87 -3.18 -19.90 8.27
N LEU A 88 -2.69 -18.78 8.77
CA LEU A 88 -1.79 -18.71 9.94
C LEU A 88 -2.52 -18.52 11.28
N PHE A 89 -3.68 -17.85 11.31
CA PHE A 89 -4.33 -17.44 12.56
C PHE A 89 -5.69 -18.11 12.81
N ARG A 90 -5.93 -19.28 12.21
CA ARG A 90 -7.22 -19.99 12.34
C ARG A 90 -7.63 -20.10 13.82
N LYS A 91 -8.84 -19.61 14.13
CA LYS A 91 -9.51 -19.73 15.44
C LYS A 91 -8.84 -19.00 16.62
N ASN A 92 -7.94 -18.04 16.37
CA ASN A 92 -7.34 -17.23 17.43
C ASN A 92 -7.98 -15.83 17.52
N LEU A 93 -8.06 -15.23 18.71
CA LEU A 93 -8.47 -13.83 18.91
C LEU A 93 -7.63 -12.87 18.07
N PHE A 94 -6.34 -13.18 17.89
CA PHE A 94 -5.42 -12.45 17.01
C PHE A 94 -5.90 -12.36 15.55
N SER A 95 -6.75 -13.29 15.08
CA SER A 95 -7.30 -13.22 13.72
C SER A 95 -8.18 -11.99 13.51
N LYS A 96 -8.98 -11.58 14.51
CA LYS A 96 -9.85 -10.40 14.39
C LYS A 96 -9.03 -9.13 14.24
N ILE A 97 -8.04 -8.93 15.12
CA ILE A 97 -7.15 -7.76 15.10
C ILE A 97 -6.38 -7.70 13.78
N PHE A 98 -5.86 -8.85 13.33
CA PHE A 98 -5.18 -8.95 12.03
C PHE A 98 -6.10 -8.54 10.88
N PHE A 99 -7.33 -9.06 10.81
CA PHE A 99 -8.25 -8.70 9.74
C PHE A 99 -8.68 -7.23 9.79
N ILE A 100 -8.90 -6.67 10.99
CA ILE A 100 -9.15 -5.23 11.15
C ILE A 100 -7.99 -4.42 10.58
N ALA A 101 -6.75 -4.76 10.93
CA ALA A 101 -5.57 -4.07 10.42
C ALA A 101 -5.47 -4.14 8.88
N VAL A 102 -5.74 -5.31 8.29
CA VAL A 102 -5.74 -5.49 6.83
C VAL A 102 -6.83 -4.67 6.13
N PHE A 103 -8.05 -4.64 6.67
CA PHE A 103 -9.12 -3.80 6.12
C PHE A 103 -8.87 -2.31 6.33
N SER A 104 -8.25 -1.92 7.45
CA SER A 104 -7.84 -0.53 7.69
C SER A 104 -6.76 -0.09 6.70
N ALA A 105 -5.76 -0.93 6.43
CA ALA A 105 -4.75 -0.66 5.40
C ALA A 105 -5.41 -0.37 4.05
N PHE A 106 -6.32 -1.26 3.60
CA PHE A 106 -7.09 -1.05 2.38
C PHE A 106 -7.87 0.25 2.38
N ALA A 107 -8.60 0.56 3.46
CA ALA A 107 -9.43 1.76 3.54
C ALA A 107 -8.58 3.05 3.48
N PHE A 108 -7.45 3.09 4.19
CA PHE A 108 -6.55 4.24 4.18
C PHE A 108 -5.88 4.44 2.82
N ASP A 109 -5.53 3.35 2.13
CA ASP A 109 -4.97 3.39 0.78
C ASP A 109 -5.97 3.98 -0.23
N ILE A 110 -7.21 3.48 -0.23
CA ILE A 110 -8.27 4.04 -1.08
C ILE A 110 -8.54 5.51 -0.76
N ALA A 111 -8.59 5.88 0.53
CA ALA A 111 -8.86 7.26 0.94
C ALA A 111 -7.74 8.21 0.51
N GLU A 112 -6.47 7.82 0.66
CA GLU A 112 -5.33 8.58 0.15
C GLU A 112 -5.40 8.74 -1.37
N ASN A 113 -5.53 7.64 -2.13
CA ASN A 113 -5.57 7.68 -3.60
C ASN A 113 -6.71 8.58 -4.11
N LEU A 114 -7.86 8.59 -3.43
CA LEU A 114 -8.98 9.47 -3.75
C LEU A 114 -8.65 10.95 -3.49
N ILE A 115 -8.03 11.28 -2.35
CA ILE A 115 -7.64 12.67 -2.03
C ILE A 115 -6.58 13.14 -3.02
N GLN A 116 -5.56 12.32 -3.27
CA GLN A 116 -4.50 12.66 -4.21
C GLN A 116 -5.07 12.90 -5.62
N PHE A 117 -6.02 12.06 -6.05
CA PHE A 117 -6.69 12.22 -7.34
C PHE A 117 -7.54 13.50 -7.36
N TYR A 118 -8.18 13.85 -6.25
CA TYR A 118 -8.89 15.12 -6.14
C TYR A 118 -7.91 16.30 -6.24
N LEU A 119 -6.82 16.31 -5.47
CA LEU A 119 -5.84 17.40 -5.43
C LEU A 119 -5.21 17.66 -6.80
N ILE A 120 -4.84 16.63 -7.55
CA ILE A 120 -4.29 16.79 -8.90
C ILE A 120 -5.30 17.40 -9.89
N ASN A 121 -6.61 17.18 -9.67
CA ASN A 121 -7.66 17.77 -10.50
C ASN A 121 -7.98 19.23 -10.13
N GLN A 122 -7.55 19.69 -8.95
CA GLN A 122 -7.76 21.07 -8.51
C GLN A 122 -6.61 22.00 -8.87
N LEU A 123 -5.49 21.49 -9.42
CA LEU A 123 -4.36 22.32 -9.80
C LEU A 123 -4.76 23.45 -10.77
N PRO A 124 -4.28 24.70 -10.53
CA PRO A 124 -3.27 25.11 -9.54
C PRO A 124 -3.82 25.49 -8.14
N GLY A 125 -5.08 25.20 -7.84
CA GLY A 125 -5.75 25.53 -6.58
C GLY A 125 -5.20 24.76 -5.37
N VAL A 126 -4.74 25.50 -4.36
CA VAL A 126 -4.04 24.96 -3.18
C VAL A 126 -5.00 24.54 -2.07
N HIS A 127 -4.84 23.31 -1.57
CA HIS A 127 -5.71 22.74 -0.53
C HIS A 127 -4.90 22.03 0.58
N TYR A 128 -4.15 22.80 1.38
CA TYR A 128 -3.27 22.27 2.43
C TYR A 128 -3.98 21.32 3.41
N ASN A 129 -5.21 21.61 3.83
CA ASN A 129 -5.94 20.76 4.77
C ASN A 129 -6.21 19.36 4.21
N LEU A 130 -6.56 19.26 2.92
CA LEU A 130 -6.77 17.98 2.27
C LEU A 130 -5.44 17.24 2.06
N ALA A 131 -4.38 17.96 1.69
CA ALA A 131 -3.04 17.40 1.58
C ALA A 131 -2.50 16.86 2.92
N THR A 132 -2.77 17.55 4.04
CA THR A 132 -2.47 17.06 5.39
C THR A 132 -3.27 15.80 5.73
N MET A 133 -4.56 15.76 5.36
CA MET A 133 -5.40 14.57 5.55
C MET A 133 -4.88 13.37 4.74
N MET A 134 -4.39 13.62 3.53
CA MET A 134 -3.71 12.62 2.69
C MET A 134 -2.49 12.03 3.43
N GLY A 135 -1.60 12.89 3.96
CA GLY A 135 -0.42 12.45 4.71
C GLY A 135 -0.75 11.64 5.96
N ILE A 136 -1.81 12.01 6.69
CA ILE A 136 -2.32 11.23 7.83
C ILE A 136 -2.77 9.82 7.38
N PHE A 137 -3.51 9.72 6.28
CA PHE A 137 -3.91 8.42 5.72
C PHE A 137 -2.71 7.61 5.22
N THR A 138 -1.73 8.23 4.57
CA THR A 138 -0.48 7.56 4.18
C THR A 138 0.22 6.96 5.40
N SER A 139 0.33 7.68 6.52
CA SER A 139 0.94 7.13 7.74
C SER A 139 0.14 5.98 8.35
N PHE A 140 -1.18 6.12 8.48
CA PHE A 140 -2.01 5.03 9.01
C PHE A 140 -2.01 3.79 8.10
N LYS A 141 -1.99 3.98 6.77
CA LYS A 141 -1.76 2.91 5.79
C LYS A 141 -0.47 2.19 6.11
N TRP A 142 0.65 2.90 6.19
CA TRP A 142 1.95 2.27 6.45
C TRP A 142 2.02 1.54 7.78
N ILE A 143 1.48 2.12 8.86
CA ILE A 143 1.43 1.47 10.18
C ILE A 143 0.64 0.15 10.10
N THR A 144 -0.53 0.16 9.47
CA THR A 144 -1.40 -1.02 9.37
C THR A 144 -0.85 -2.09 8.41
N VAL A 145 -0.20 -1.69 7.31
CA VAL A 145 0.52 -2.59 6.40
C VAL A 145 1.69 -3.25 7.14
N LEU A 146 2.55 -2.47 7.81
CA LEU A 146 3.69 -2.99 8.56
C LEU A 146 3.25 -3.96 9.66
N PHE A 147 2.22 -3.60 10.43
CA PHE A 147 1.65 -4.49 11.44
C PHE A 147 1.18 -5.82 10.83
N SER A 148 0.51 -5.77 9.68
CA SER A 148 0.01 -6.95 8.98
C SER A 148 1.17 -7.84 8.48
N LEU A 149 2.21 -7.23 7.91
CA LEU A 149 3.40 -7.95 7.43
C LEU A 149 4.17 -8.61 8.59
N ILE A 150 4.42 -7.87 9.67
CA ILE A 150 5.08 -8.40 10.87
C ILE A 150 4.28 -9.57 11.44
N SER A 151 2.95 -9.42 11.52
CA SER A 151 2.07 -10.51 11.97
C SER A 151 2.23 -11.75 11.11
N VAL A 152 2.19 -11.62 9.77
CA VAL A 152 2.39 -12.76 8.85
C VAL A 152 3.75 -13.43 9.08
N LEU A 153 4.82 -12.67 9.25
CA LEU A 153 6.16 -13.21 9.54
C LEU A 153 6.17 -14.02 10.85
N VAL A 154 5.59 -13.47 11.92
CA VAL A 154 5.46 -14.16 13.22
C VAL A 154 4.61 -15.44 13.10
N GLY A 155 3.53 -15.39 12.33
CA GLY A 155 2.70 -16.57 12.07
C GLY A 155 3.46 -17.66 11.30
N LEU A 156 4.26 -17.28 10.30
CA LEU A 156 5.08 -18.21 9.52
C LEU A 156 6.18 -18.86 10.37
N THR A 157 6.87 -18.10 11.22
CA THR A 157 7.92 -18.66 12.09
C THR A 157 7.33 -19.65 13.09
N ARG A 158 6.19 -19.32 13.70
CA ARG A 158 5.47 -20.23 14.62
C ARG A 158 5.09 -21.55 13.95
N GLU A 159 4.49 -21.49 12.76
CA GLU A 159 4.10 -22.68 11.98
C GLU A 159 5.31 -23.51 11.53
N GLY A 160 6.40 -22.84 11.14
CA GLY A 160 7.66 -23.47 10.77
C GLY A 160 8.28 -24.26 11.93
N ILE A 161 8.37 -23.63 13.11
CA ILE A 161 8.88 -24.26 14.33
C ILE A 161 8.02 -25.47 14.71
N TYR A 162 6.69 -25.35 14.67
CA TYR A 162 5.79 -26.45 15.03
C TYR A 162 5.98 -27.69 14.16
N LYS A 163 6.15 -27.52 12.84
CA LYS A 163 6.41 -28.64 11.93
C LYS A 163 7.74 -29.33 12.18
N ILE A 164 8.81 -28.58 12.47
CA ILE A 164 10.12 -29.16 12.76
C ILE A 164 10.05 -30.04 14.02
N SER A 165 9.34 -29.57 15.06
CA SER A 165 9.17 -30.33 16.30
C SER A 165 8.33 -31.60 16.10
N ALA A 166 7.30 -31.57 15.25
CA ALA A 166 6.43 -32.71 14.96
C ALA A 166 7.09 -33.81 14.12
N VAL A 167 8.10 -33.48 13.30
CA VAL A 167 8.86 -34.46 12.49
C VAL A 167 9.90 -35.23 13.33
N LYS A 168 10.24 -34.72 14.51
CA LYS A 168 11.22 -35.34 15.42
C LYS A 168 10.62 -36.35 16.41
N GLN A 169 9.31 -36.57 16.38
CA GLN A 169 8.58 -37.57 17.18
C GLN A 169 8.24 -38.77 16.31
#